data_AF-A0A0N4ZP41-F1
#
_entry.id   AF-A0A0N4ZP41-F1
#
_cell.length_a   1.000
_cell.length_b   1.000
_cell.length_c   1.000
_cell.angle_alpha   90.00
_cell.angle_beta   90.00
_cell.angle_gamma   90.00
#
_symmetry.space_group_name_H-M   'P 1'
#
loop_
_entity.id
_entity.type
_entity.pdbx_description
1 polymer ?
#
loop_
_entity_poly.entity_id
_entity_poly.type
_entity_poly.pdbx_seq_one_letter_code
_entity_poly.pdbx_strand_id
1 'polypeptide(L)'
;MVMLYELCDGKGYKMIPKKYRSELDNIQTAIKITLKDLENEGKGISFYKNELKKIPEIPRYVRVNTLKISKEDVIEKMLKEGYQISNDLNNAKEFCVDVDIDDLLIFSPKARIYDHYLIKSKKLILQDKASCLSSFLLSPPPGSKVIDTCAAPGMKTSHLCALMNNTGQVYAFDRDKRRFNDLKDNLLSSGAENASVFNIDFLKVPVEKLPYDEVEYALVDPPCSGSGMIKRMDSHIDDEEIDKNRLHGLGNLQAMILKHAMGLPKLKKIVYSTCSIHEIENECVIEEIMKDENIKNTFRLVNALPSWKERGLNKYDFGSKCLRCNPTTSKTNGFFVAVFERI
;
A
#
# COMPACT_ATOMS: atom_id res chain seq x y z
N MET A 1 -19.28 -13.24 -15.12
CA MET A 1 -19.05 -14.34 -14.17
C MET A 1 -20.25 -14.42 -13.25
N VAL A 2 -21.30 -15.12 -13.70
CA VAL A 2 -22.46 -15.44 -12.85
C VAL A 2 -21.90 -16.31 -11.73
N MET A 3 -21.88 -15.79 -10.50
CA MET A 3 -21.28 -16.50 -9.37
C MET A 3 -21.94 -17.87 -9.27
N LEU A 4 -21.15 -18.92 -9.09
CA LEU A 4 -21.59 -20.31 -8.89
C LEU A 4 -22.80 -20.43 -7.94
N TYR A 5 -22.89 -19.51 -6.97
CA TYR A 5 -24.04 -19.29 -6.10
C TYR A 5 -25.39 -19.09 -6.82
N GLU A 6 -25.48 -18.26 -7.86
CA GLU A 6 -26.72 -18.01 -8.62
C GLU A 6 -27.21 -19.27 -9.38
N LEU A 7 -26.28 -20.13 -9.79
CA LEU A 7 -26.54 -21.40 -10.47
C LEU A 7 -26.94 -22.52 -9.49
N CYS A 8 -26.35 -22.55 -8.30
CA CYS A 8 -26.59 -23.60 -7.30
C CYS A 8 -27.73 -23.29 -6.33
N ASP A 9 -28.01 -22.02 -6.02
CA ASP A 9 -28.95 -21.62 -4.95
C ASP A 9 -29.78 -20.35 -5.25
N GLY A 10 -29.46 -19.62 -6.32
CA GLY A 10 -30.16 -18.39 -6.72
C GLY A 10 -31.27 -18.59 -7.77
N LYS A 11 -31.77 -17.47 -8.32
CA LYS A 11 -32.81 -17.48 -9.37
C LYS A 11 -32.36 -18.19 -10.66
N GLY A 12 -31.05 -18.31 -10.89
CA GLY A 12 -30.44 -18.97 -12.04
C GLY A 12 -30.71 -20.47 -12.11
N TYR A 13 -30.86 -21.18 -10.99
CA TYR A 13 -31.16 -22.62 -10.96
C TYR A 13 -32.42 -22.98 -11.77
N LYS A 14 -33.46 -22.12 -11.70
CA LYS A 14 -34.72 -22.32 -12.44
C LYS A 14 -34.56 -22.18 -13.95
N MET A 15 -33.52 -21.47 -14.40
CA MET A 15 -33.21 -21.25 -15.81
C MET A 15 -32.36 -22.38 -16.42
N ILE A 16 -31.92 -23.34 -15.61
CA ILE A 16 -31.05 -24.43 -16.07
C ILE A 16 -31.88 -25.52 -16.77
N PRO A 17 -31.45 -25.99 -17.96
CA PRO A 17 -32.08 -27.10 -18.67
C PRO A 17 -32.24 -28.33 -17.78
N LYS A 18 -33.41 -28.98 -17.84
CA LYS A 18 -33.76 -30.12 -16.97
C LYS A 18 -32.71 -31.25 -16.95
N LYS A 19 -32.04 -31.49 -18.09
CA LYS A 19 -31.01 -32.55 -18.22
C LYS A 19 -29.79 -32.38 -17.28
N TYR A 20 -29.50 -31.17 -16.83
CA TYR A 20 -28.35 -30.89 -15.94
C TYR A 20 -28.74 -30.75 -14.46
N ARG A 21 -30.04 -30.79 -14.13
CA ARG A 21 -30.51 -30.55 -12.75
C ARG A 21 -30.07 -31.64 -11.79
N SER A 22 -30.14 -32.90 -12.21
CA SER A 22 -29.71 -34.05 -11.38
C SER A 22 -28.23 -33.94 -10.98
N GLU A 23 -27.36 -33.57 -11.92
CA GLU A 23 -25.92 -33.37 -11.63
C GLU A 23 -25.69 -32.20 -10.67
N LEU A 24 -26.42 -31.10 -10.84
CA LEU A 24 -26.35 -29.94 -9.93
C LEU A 24 -26.88 -30.25 -8.54
N ASP A 25 -27.95 -31.03 -8.42
CA ASP A 25 -28.52 -31.45 -7.14
C ASP A 25 -27.53 -32.35 -6.38
N ASN A 26 -26.82 -33.22 -7.09
CA ASN A 26 -25.74 -34.03 -6.51
C ASN A 26 -24.58 -33.17 -6.02
N ILE A 27 -24.15 -32.19 -6.82
CA ILE A 27 -23.11 -31.23 -6.42
C ILE A 27 -23.56 -30.41 -5.21
N GLN A 28 -24.80 -29.91 -5.20
CA GLN A 28 -25.34 -29.13 -4.09
C GLN A 28 -25.44 -29.97 -2.81
N THR A 29 -25.81 -31.25 -2.93
CA THR A 29 -25.87 -32.20 -1.81
C THR A 29 -24.46 -32.47 -1.28
N ALA A 30 -23.48 -32.72 -2.14
CA ALA A 30 -22.08 -32.89 -1.75
C ALA A 30 -21.55 -31.65 -1.03
N ILE A 31 -21.79 -30.44 -1.57
CA ILE A 31 -21.40 -29.18 -0.93
C ILE A 31 -22.05 -29.05 0.46
N LYS A 32 -23.34 -29.36 0.60
CA LYS A 32 -24.05 -29.32 1.89
C LYS A 32 -23.48 -30.30 2.91
N ILE A 33 -23.11 -31.51 2.47
CA ILE A 33 -22.45 -32.51 3.33
C ILE A 33 -21.09 -31.96 3.79
N THR A 34 -20.24 -31.51 2.86
CA THR A 34 -18.93 -30.94 3.18
C THR A 34 -19.03 -29.73 4.11
N LEU A 35 -19.99 -28.82 3.90
CA LEU A 35 -20.20 -27.68 4.80
C LEU A 35 -20.60 -28.13 6.21
N LYS A 36 -21.39 -29.19 6.33
CA LYS A 36 -21.79 -29.75 7.62
C LYS A 36 -20.64 -30.46 8.32
N ASP A 37 -19.81 -31.19 7.58
CA ASP A 37 -18.61 -31.84 8.12
C ASP A 37 -17.61 -30.79 8.63
N LEU A 38 -17.36 -29.74 7.84
CA LEU A 38 -16.54 -28.59 8.26
C LEU A 38 -17.09 -27.91 9.51
N GLU A 39 -18.41 -27.73 9.61
CA GLU A 39 -19.05 -27.17 10.81
C GLU A 39 -18.82 -28.05 12.05
N ASN A 40 -18.93 -29.37 11.92
CA ASN A 40 -18.66 -30.31 13.01
C ASN A 40 -17.17 -30.33 13.41
N GLU A 41 -16.27 -30.08 12.46
CA GLU A 41 -14.83 -29.93 12.70
C GLU A 41 -14.45 -28.55 13.28
N GLY A 42 -15.43 -27.66 13.50
CA GLY A 42 -15.19 -26.30 13.98
C GLY A 42 -14.54 -25.39 12.94
N LYS A 43 -14.57 -25.76 11.66
CA LYS A 43 -14.06 -25.02 10.50
C LYS A 43 -15.19 -24.59 9.54
N GLY A 44 -16.43 -24.59 10.01
CA GLY A 44 -17.59 -24.28 9.19
C GLY A 44 -17.90 -22.79 9.07
N ILE A 45 -19.10 -22.46 8.56
CA ILE A 45 -19.52 -21.08 8.29
C ILE A 45 -19.56 -20.26 9.58
N SER A 46 -19.95 -20.86 10.72
CA SER A 46 -19.96 -20.14 12.00
C SER A 46 -18.56 -19.74 12.46
N PHE A 47 -17.57 -20.62 12.26
CA PHE A 47 -16.16 -20.35 12.52
C PHE A 47 -15.68 -19.17 11.65
N TYR A 48 -15.87 -19.24 10.32
CA TYR A 48 -15.48 -18.15 9.43
C TYR A 48 -16.23 -16.84 9.71
N LYS A 49 -17.51 -16.88 10.08
CA LYS A 49 -18.25 -15.66 10.51
C LYS A 49 -17.69 -15.07 11.80
N ASN A 50 -17.21 -15.90 12.73
CA ASN A 50 -16.57 -15.43 13.95
C ASN A 50 -15.14 -14.91 13.68
N GLU A 51 -14.38 -15.53 12.78
CA GLU A 51 -13.08 -15.01 12.34
C GLU A 51 -13.23 -13.69 11.57
N LEU A 52 -14.21 -13.57 10.68
CA LEU A 52 -14.53 -12.31 9.98
C LEU A 52 -14.91 -11.17 10.94
N LYS A 53 -15.53 -11.48 12.09
CA LYS A 53 -15.82 -10.49 13.14
C LYS A 53 -14.57 -10.03 13.90
N LYS A 54 -13.47 -10.79 13.85
CA LYS A 54 -12.19 -10.39 14.45
C LYS A 54 -11.39 -9.47 13.54
N ILE A 55 -11.73 -9.39 12.25
CA ILE A 55 -11.02 -8.55 11.28
C ILE A 55 -11.38 -7.08 11.57
N PRO A 56 -10.40 -6.25 11.92
CA PRO A 56 -10.67 -4.85 12.23
C PRO A 56 -11.21 -4.11 11.01
N GLU A 57 -12.35 -3.43 11.17
CA GLU A 57 -12.89 -2.53 10.15
C GLU A 57 -11.98 -1.31 10.01
N ILE A 58 -11.20 -1.27 8.91
CA ILE A 58 -10.36 -0.13 8.56
C ILE A 58 -11.17 0.93 7.80
N PRO A 59 -11.03 2.22 8.14
CA PRO A 59 -11.61 3.32 7.37
C PRO A 59 -11.17 3.34 5.90
N ARG A 60 -11.95 4.00 5.04
CA ARG A 60 -11.59 4.16 3.63
C ARG A 60 -10.76 5.43 3.46
N TYR A 61 -9.45 5.24 3.30
CA TYR A 61 -8.54 6.33 2.99
C TYR A 61 -8.57 6.70 1.52
N VAL A 62 -8.75 7.99 1.25
CA VAL A 62 -8.88 8.56 -0.07
C VAL A 62 -8.01 9.82 -0.16
N ARG A 63 -6.90 9.72 -0.88
CA ARG A 63 -6.01 10.84 -1.12
C ARG A 63 -6.60 11.77 -2.18
N VAL A 64 -6.59 13.07 -1.91
CA VAL A 64 -6.89 14.12 -2.87
C VAL A 64 -5.72 14.23 -3.84
N ASN A 65 -6.01 14.22 -5.13
CA ASN A 65 -5.01 14.47 -6.15
C ASN A 65 -4.94 15.99 -6.42
N THR A 66 -4.05 16.66 -5.70
CA THR A 66 -3.86 18.13 -5.78
C THR A 66 -3.44 18.63 -7.15
N LEU A 67 -2.96 17.75 -8.03
CA LEU A 67 -2.71 18.08 -9.44
C LEU A 67 -3.99 18.33 -10.25
N LYS A 68 -5.15 17.87 -9.77
CA LYS A 68 -6.42 17.89 -10.53
C LYS A 68 -7.58 18.58 -9.82
N ILE A 69 -7.52 18.70 -8.51
CA ILE A 69 -8.58 19.31 -7.69
C ILE A 69 -8.00 19.74 -6.33
N SER A 70 -8.50 20.85 -5.77
CA SER A 70 -8.17 21.23 -4.40
C SER A 70 -8.92 20.38 -3.37
N LYS A 71 -8.38 20.27 -2.17
CA LYS A 71 -9.05 19.60 -1.04
C LYS A 71 -10.36 20.31 -0.69
N GLU A 72 -10.38 21.63 -0.73
CA GLU A 72 -11.55 22.47 -0.44
C GLU A 72 -12.69 22.18 -1.42
N ASP A 73 -12.40 22.10 -2.73
CA ASP A 73 -13.39 21.75 -3.75
C ASP A 73 -13.96 20.34 -3.55
N VAL A 74 -13.12 19.39 -3.11
CA VAL A 74 -13.58 18.04 -2.78
C VAL A 74 -14.53 18.07 -1.59
N ILE A 75 -14.15 18.76 -0.51
CA ILE A 75 -14.98 18.89 0.69
C ILE A 75 -16.34 19.50 0.33
N GLU A 76 -16.36 20.60 -0.43
CA GLU A 76 -17.59 21.25 -0.86
C GLU A 76 -18.49 20.30 -1.66
N LYS A 77 -17.91 19.52 -2.59
CA LYS A 77 -18.64 18.51 -3.38
C LYS A 77 -19.22 17.41 -2.49
N MET A 78 -18.44 16.87 -1.56
CA MET A 78 -18.90 15.83 -0.65
C MET A 78 -20.07 16.33 0.21
N LEU A 79 -19.97 17.53 0.77
CA LEU A 79 -21.05 18.15 1.55
C LEU A 79 -22.34 18.33 0.72
N LYS A 80 -22.21 18.80 -0.53
CA LYS A 80 -23.36 18.93 -1.46
C LYS A 80 -24.02 17.59 -1.80
N GLU A 81 -23.26 16.49 -1.79
CA GLU A 81 -23.76 15.12 -2.00
C GLU A 81 -24.33 14.49 -0.71
N GLY A 82 -24.39 15.26 0.37
CA GLY A 82 -24.97 14.88 1.66
C GLY A 82 -24.02 14.11 2.55
N TYR A 83 -22.71 14.16 2.30
CA TYR A 83 -21.72 13.74 3.28
C TYR A 83 -21.62 14.76 4.42
N GLN A 84 -21.18 14.31 5.58
CA GLN A 84 -20.97 15.13 6.77
C GLN A 84 -19.55 14.94 7.29
N ILE A 85 -18.98 16.01 7.85
CA ILE A 85 -17.67 15.92 8.51
C ILE A 85 -17.87 15.38 9.92
N SER A 86 -17.22 14.26 10.25
CA SER A 86 -17.30 13.62 11.57
C SER A 86 -16.04 12.82 11.87
N ASN A 87 -15.54 12.90 13.10
CA ASN A 87 -14.37 12.13 13.54
C ASN A 87 -14.71 10.67 13.90
N ASP A 88 -15.97 10.36 14.19
CA ASP A 88 -16.37 9.03 14.67
C ASP A 88 -16.65 8.04 13.51
N LEU A 89 -16.95 8.55 12.31
CA LEU A 89 -17.15 7.78 11.07
C LEU A 89 -18.15 6.60 11.19
N ASN A 90 -19.19 6.77 11.99
CA ASN A 90 -20.20 5.76 12.30
C ASN A 90 -21.15 5.47 11.13
N ASN A 91 -21.41 6.49 10.29
CA ASN A 91 -22.37 6.41 9.19
C ASN A 91 -21.68 6.40 7.81
N ALA A 92 -22.34 5.77 6.82
CA ALA A 92 -21.79 5.60 5.48
C ALA A 92 -21.52 6.92 4.72
N LYS A 93 -22.12 8.03 5.15
CA LYS A 93 -21.95 9.37 4.60
C LYS A 93 -21.15 10.30 5.52
N GLU A 94 -20.20 9.75 6.27
CA GLU A 94 -19.30 10.54 7.11
C GLU A 94 -17.86 10.41 6.62
N PHE A 95 -17.13 11.52 6.72
CA PHE A 95 -15.71 11.59 6.45
C PHE A 95 -15.02 12.64 7.33
N CYS A 96 -13.70 12.60 7.44
CA CYS A 96 -12.90 13.66 8.02
C CYS A 96 -11.59 13.82 7.24
N VAL A 97 -10.80 14.84 7.61
CA VAL A 97 -9.44 15.04 7.10
C VAL A 97 -8.48 14.36 8.07
N ASP A 98 -7.47 13.68 7.53
CA ASP A 98 -6.43 13.06 8.33
C ASP A 98 -5.61 14.11 9.08
N VAL A 99 -5.19 13.77 10.30
CA VAL A 99 -4.47 14.69 11.19
C VAL A 99 -3.01 14.89 10.80
N ASP A 100 -2.39 13.94 10.10
CA ASP A 100 -0.97 13.99 9.72
C ASP A 100 -0.79 14.41 8.25
N ILE A 101 -1.70 13.99 7.37
CA ILE A 101 -1.62 14.22 5.92
C ILE A 101 -2.82 15.05 5.44
N ASP A 102 -2.60 16.34 5.18
CA ASP A 102 -3.68 17.31 4.89
C ASP A 102 -4.55 16.93 3.69
N ASP A 103 -3.95 16.36 2.64
CA ASP A 103 -4.65 15.92 1.43
C ASP A 103 -5.21 14.49 1.53
N LEU A 104 -5.35 13.92 2.72
CA LEU A 104 -5.91 12.59 2.93
C LEU A 104 -7.26 12.69 3.62
N LEU A 105 -8.30 12.19 2.94
CA LEU A 105 -9.64 12.08 3.51
C LEU A 105 -9.86 10.67 4.05
N ILE A 106 -10.50 10.59 5.20
CA ILE A 106 -10.86 9.34 5.87
C ILE A 106 -12.38 9.20 5.83
N PHE A 107 -12.87 8.22 5.08
CA PHE A 107 -14.30 7.91 4.99
C PHE A 107 -14.65 6.72 5.88
N SER A 108 -15.90 6.65 6.33
CA SER A 108 -16.41 5.49 7.05
C SER A 108 -16.12 4.18 6.30
N PRO A 109 -15.79 3.06 7.00
CA PRO A 109 -15.66 1.74 6.37
C PRO A 109 -16.88 1.33 5.52
N LYS A 110 -18.06 1.86 5.87
CA LYS A 110 -19.37 1.65 5.23
C LYS A 110 -19.57 2.48 3.96
N ALA A 111 -18.71 3.47 3.71
CA ALA A 111 -18.82 4.36 2.56
C ALA A 111 -18.52 3.63 1.25
N ARG A 112 -19.41 3.75 0.26
CA ARG A 112 -19.22 3.19 -1.09
C ARG A 112 -18.53 4.18 -2.02
N ILE A 113 -17.40 4.72 -1.58
CA ILE A 113 -16.68 5.79 -2.30
C ILE A 113 -15.92 5.27 -3.53
N TYR A 114 -15.66 3.97 -3.63
CA TYR A 114 -14.84 3.39 -4.71
C TYR A 114 -15.42 3.57 -6.12
N ASP A 115 -16.74 3.66 -6.26
CA ASP A 115 -17.42 3.87 -7.56
C ASP A 115 -17.62 5.36 -7.91
N HIS A 116 -17.17 6.26 -7.04
CA HIS A 116 -17.41 7.69 -7.16
C HIS A 116 -16.74 8.29 -8.41
N TYR A 117 -17.39 9.28 -9.04
CA TYR A 117 -16.88 9.87 -10.29
C TYR A 117 -15.52 10.58 -10.10
N LEU A 118 -15.24 11.11 -8.91
CA LEU A 118 -13.94 11.69 -8.60
C LEU A 118 -12.82 10.62 -8.53
N ILE A 119 -13.14 9.39 -8.12
CA ILE A 119 -12.19 8.26 -8.16
C ILE A 119 -11.94 7.85 -9.61
N LYS A 120 -13.01 7.68 -10.39
CA LYS A 120 -12.92 7.31 -11.82
C LYS A 120 -12.13 8.32 -12.65
N SER A 121 -12.24 9.61 -12.32
CA SER A 121 -11.50 10.69 -12.96
C SER A 121 -10.12 10.97 -12.33
N LYS A 122 -9.65 10.13 -11.38
CA LYS A 122 -8.37 10.28 -10.66
C LYS A 122 -8.18 11.64 -9.96
N LYS A 123 -9.27 12.34 -9.66
CA LYS A 123 -9.29 13.52 -8.77
C LYS A 123 -9.17 13.10 -7.31
N LEU A 124 -9.68 11.91 -7.01
CA LEU A 124 -9.48 11.20 -5.77
C LEU A 124 -8.80 9.86 -6.05
N ILE A 125 -7.98 9.40 -5.11
CA ILE A 125 -7.16 8.21 -5.26
C ILE A 125 -7.33 7.35 -4.00
N LEU A 126 -7.83 6.12 -4.15
CA LEU A 126 -7.94 5.18 -3.02
C LEU A 126 -6.54 4.74 -2.59
N GLN A 127 -6.08 5.19 -1.42
CA GLN A 127 -4.75 4.88 -0.93
C GLN A 127 -4.75 4.86 0.59
N ASP A 128 -4.37 3.72 1.16
CA ASP A 128 -4.19 3.55 2.60
C ASP A 128 -3.22 4.58 3.18
N LYS A 129 -3.53 5.12 4.38
CA LYS A 129 -2.67 6.12 5.05
C LYS A 129 -1.24 5.65 5.20
N ALA A 130 -1.00 4.38 5.55
CA ALA A 130 0.35 3.87 5.73
C ALA A 130 1.15 3.90 4.42
N SER A 131 0.49 3.66 3.28
CA SER A 131 1.10 3.83 1.94
C SER A 131 1.40 5.29 1.62
N CYS A 132 0.58 6.23 2.09
CA CYS A 132 0.82 7.68 1.94
C CYS A 132 2.02 8.15 2.78
N LEU A 133 2.28 7.53 3.95
CA LEU A 133 3.39 7.91 4.84
C LEU A 133 4.74 7.90 4.11
N SER A 134 5.01 6.95 3.21
CA SER A 134 6.35 6.88 2.58
C SER A 134 6.67 8.13 1.75
N SER A 135 5.72 8.59 0.94
CA SER A 135 5.89 9.78 0.09
C SER A 135 5.78 11.07 0.90
N PHE A 136 4.85 11.09 1.86
CA PHE A 136 4.71 12.20 2.83
C PHE A 136 5.98 12.41 3.66
N LEU A 137 6.63 11.36 4.15
CA LEU A 137 7.85 11.50 4.95
C LEU A 137 9.08 11.82 4.10
N LEU A 138 9.06 11.43 2.82
CA LEU A 138 10.11 11.86 1.89
C LEU A 138 10.01 13.36 1.61
N SER A 139 8.78 13.87 1.39
CA SER A 139 8.46 15.30 1.15
C SER A 139 9.52 16.03 0.29
N PRO A 140 9.78 15.55 -0.94
CA PRO A 140 10.71 16.25 -1.83
C PRO A 140 10.17 17.65 -2.16
N PRO A 141 11.00 18.70 -2.09
CA PRO A 141 10.55 20.04 -2.44
C PRO A 141 10.28 20.14 -3.95
N PRO A 142 9.39 21.06 -4.37
CA PRO A 142 9.20 21.40 -5.78
C PRO A 142 10.55 21.71 -6.47
N GLY A 143 10.75 21.21 -7.68
CA GLY A 143 11.96 21.41 -8.49
C GLY A 143 13.07 20.38 -8.27
N SER A 144 12.99 19.56 -7.21
CA SER A 144 14.01 18.55 -6.90
C SER A 144 13.98 17.35 -7.84
N LYS A 145 15.02 16.50 -7.76
CA LYS A 145 15.12 15.24 -8.49
C LYS A 145 14.94 14.05 -7.54
N VAL A 146 14.03 13.16 -7.90
CA VAL A 146 13.60 12.03 -7.06
C VAL A 146 13.67 10.72 -7.83
N ILE A 147 14.05 9.64 -7.16
CA ILE A 147 13.93 8.27 -7.66
C ILE A 147 12.87 7.51 -6.88
N ASP A 148 12.01 6.77 -7.58
CA ASP A 148 11.14 5.73 -7.03
C ASP A 148 11.62 4.37 -7.59
N THR A 149 12.21 3.54 -6.73
CA THR A 149 12.97 2.36 -7.16
C THR A 149 12.09 1.20 -7.62
N CYS A 150 10.84 1.15 -7.16
CA CYS A 150 9.89 0.05 -7.38
C CYS A 150 8.47 0.63 -7.49
N ALA A 151 8.27 1.45 -8.52
CA ALA A 151 7.22 2.43 -8.60
C ALA A 151 5.82 1.86 -8.86
N ALA A 152 5.69 0.69 -9.49
CA ALA A 152 4.38 0.25 -9.93
C ALA A 152 3.49 -0.20 -8.75
N PRO A 153 2.18 0.10 -8.77
CA PRO A 153 1.40 0.65 -9.89
C PRO A 153 1.32 2.19 -9.93
N GLY A 154 2.17 2.93 -9.22
CA GLY A 154 2.30 4.39 -9.35
C GLY A 154 1.59 5.22 -8.27
N MET A 155 1.11 4.59 -7.21
CA MET A 155 0.35 5.28 -6.15
C MET A 155 1.23 6.25 -5.35
N LYS A 156 2.43 5.81 -4.97
CA LYS A 156 3.40 6.67 -4.27
C LYS A 156 4.07 7.63 -5.25
N THR A 157 4.40 7.17 -6.45
CA THR A 157 4.97 8.01 -7.51
C THR A 157 4.07 9.19 -7.87
N SER A 158 2.76 8.98 -8.09
CA SER A 158 1.80 10.08 -8.33
C SER A 158 1.68 11.02 -7.13
N HIS A 159 1.85 10.51 -5.90
CA HIS A 159 1.88 11.35 -4.71
C HIS A 159 3.15 12.22 -4.66
N LEU A 160 4.32 11.68 -5.03
CA LEU A 160 5.55 12.48 -5.17
C LEU A 160 5.39 13.59 -6.21
N CYS A 161 4.77 13.29 -7.36
CA CYS A 161 4.50 14.29 -8.39
C CYS A 161 3.59 15.41 -7.87
N ALA A 162 2.57 15.05 -7.09
CA ALA A 162 1.66 15.99 -6.44
C ALA A 162 2.36 16.86 -5.40
N LEU A 163 3.18 16.28 -4.52
CA LEU A 163 3.98 17.02 -3.51
C LEU A 163 4.95 18.01 -4.16
N MET A 164 5.48 17.68 -5.34
CA MET A 164 6.39 18.52 -6.11
C MET A 164 5.65 19.49 -7.06
N ASN A 165 4.32 19.55 -7.03
CA ASN A 165 3.50 20.37 -7.93
C ASN A 165 3.86 20.21 -9.41
N ASN A 166 4.14 18.97 -9.87
CA ASN A 166 4.61 18.67 -11.23
C ASN A 166 5.87 19.44 -11.66
N THR A 167 6.71 19.88 -10.72
CA THR A 167 8.00 20.53 -11.02
C THR A 167 9.16 19.58 -10.71
N GLY A 168 10.35 19.83 -11.27
CA GLY A 168 11.50 18.93 -11.08
C GLY A 168 11.36 17.64 -11.89
N GLN A 169 11.86 16.52 -11.35
CA GLN A 169 11.85 15.24 -12.06
C GLN A 169 11.72 14.06 -11.11
N VAL A 170 10.79 13.14 -11.41
CA VAL A 170 10.66 11.83 -10.76
C VAL A 170 11.09 10.75 -11.75
N TYR A 171 12.10 9.95 -11.43
CA TYR A 171 12.48 8.77 -12.19
C TYR A 171 11.88 7.53 -11.54
N ALA A 172 10.97 6.85 -12.23
CA ALA A 172 10.17 5.76 -11.70
C ALA A 172 10.54 4.44 -12.38
N PHE A 173 10.97 3.45 -11.60
CA PHE A 173 11.47 2.18 -12.11
C PHE A 173 10.55 1.03 -11.70
N ASP A 174 10.25 0.11 -12.62
CA ASP A 174 9.68 -1.20 -12.27
C ASP A 174 10.11 -2.26 -13.28
N ARG A 175 10.52 -3.44 -12.78
CA ARG A 175 11.00 -4.53 -13.63
C ARG A 175 9.87 -5.33 -14.28
N ASP A 176 8.70 -5.43 -13.65
CA ASP A 176 7.60 -6.25 -14.17
C ASP A 176 6.86 -5.51 -15.28
N LYS A 177 6.82 -6.10 -16.48
CA LYS A 177 6.25 -5.44 -17.66
C LYS A 177 4.75 -5.11 -17.51
N ARG A 178 3.98 -5.96 -16.83
CA ARG A 178 2.54 -5.75 -16.66
C ARG A 178 2.30 -4.62 -15.67
N ARG A 179 2.92 -4.69 -14.50
CA ARG A 179 2.84 -3.63 -13.48
C ARG A 179 3.38 -2.30 -14.01
N PHE A 180 4.42 -2.33 -14.83
CA PHE A 180 4.94 -1.14 -15.53
C PHE A 180 3.90 -0.48 -16.44
N ASN A 181 3.08 -1.25 -17.15
CA ASN A 181 2.00 -0.68 -17.95
C ASN A 181 0.94 -0.03 -17.05
N ASP A 182 0.57 -0.68 -15.93
CA ASP A 182 -0.34 -0.09 -14.93
C ASP A 182 0.22 1.23 -14.36
N LEU A 183 1.52 1.28 -14.08
CA LEU A 183 2.23 2.49 -13.65
C LEU A 183 2.07 3.61 -14.68
N LYS A 184 2.34 3.35 -15.95
CA LYS A 184 2.22 4.34 -17.02
C LYS A 184 0.79 4.88 -17.12
N ASP A 185 -0.21 4.00 -17.12
CA ASP A 185 -1.61 4.40 -17.27
C ASP A 185 -2.11 5.17 -16.03
N ASN A 186 -1.70 4.78 -14.83
CA ASN A 186 -2.04 5.48 -13.60
C ASN A 186 -1.40 6.87 -13.51
N LEU A 187 -0.12 7.01 -13.89
CA LEU A 187 0.55 8.32 -13.90
C LEU A 187 -0.08 9.26 -14.93
N LEU A 188 -0.33 8.77 -16.15
CA LEU A 188 -0.99 9.56 -17.19
C LEU A 188 -2.39 10.02 -16.75
N SER A 189 -3.21 9.11 -16.22
CA SER A 189 -4.58 9.45 -15.79
C SER A 189 -4.63 10.34 -14.54
N SER A 190 -3.62 10.25 -13.67
CA SER A 190 -3.47 11.14 -12.50
C SER A 190 -2.89 12.51 -12.83
N GLY A 191 -2.42 12.75 -14.06
CA GLY A 191 -1.83 14.03 -14.45
C GLY A 191 -0.43 14.26 -13.89
N ALA A 192 0.31 13.18 -13.59
CA ALA A 192 1.69 13.25 -13.14
C ALA A 192 2.62 13.49 -14.35
N GLU A 193 3.00 14.74 -14.58
CA GLU A 193 3.70 15.17 -15.80
C GLU A 193 5.22 15.16 -15.67
N ASN A 194 5.75 15.33 -14.45
CA ASN A 194 7.19 15.35 -14.16
C ASN A 194 7.78 13.95 -13.91
N ALA A 195 7.06 12.87 -14.26
CA ALA A 195 7.51 11.50 -14.06
C ALA A 195 8.01 10.86 -15.36
N SER A 196 9.24 10.35 -15.35
CA SER A 196 9.79 9.49 -16.40
C SER A 196 9.82 8.04 -15.91
N VAL A 197 9.16 7.14 -16.64
CA VAL A 197 9.00 5.74 -16.26
C VAL A 197 9.94 4.83 -17.07
N PHE A 198 10.56 3.85 -16.40
CA PHE A 198 11.51 2.92 -17.01
C PHE A 198 11.18 1.48 -16.62
N ASN A 199 11.03 0.60 -17.61
CA ASN A 199 10.86 -0.83 -17.39
C ASN A 199 12.23 -1.52 -17.29
N ILE A 200 12.88 -1.35 -16.14
CA ILE A 200 14.22 -1.87 -15.88
C ILE A 200 14.31 -2.30 -14.41
N ASP A 201 15.18 -3.27 -14.14
CA ASP A 201 15.58 -3.60 -12.79
C ASP A 201 16.42 -2.46 -12.20
N PHE A 202 15.97 -1.87 -11.09
CA PHE A 202 16.64 -0.74 -10.46
C PHE A 202 18.10 -1.06 -10.08
N LEU A 203 18.42 -2.30 -9.73
CA LEU A 203 19.79 -2.72 -9.42
C LEU A 203 20.74 -2.62 -10.63
N LYS A 204 20.21 -2.47 -11.85
CA LYS A 204 20.99 -2.27 -13.07
C LYS A 204 21.13 -0.80 -13.46
N VAL A 205 20.48 0.11 -12.74
CA VAL A 205 20.53 1.55 -13.00
C VAL A 205 21.88 2.10 -12.50
N PRO A 206 22.67 2.78 -13.35
CA PRO A 206 23.95 3.35 -12.93
C PRO A 206 23.71 4.67 -12.17
N VAL A 207 23.39 4.55 -10.88
CA VAL A 207 23.00 5.68 -9.99
C VAL A 207 24.04 6.81 -9.89
N GLU A 208 25.31 6.52 -10.16
CA GLU A 208 26.41 7.50 -10.13
C GLU A 208 26.60 8.27 -11.45
N LYS A 209 25.80 7.98 -12.49
CA LYS A 209 25.93 8.59 -13.81
C LYS A 209 24.73 9.49 -14.12
N LEU A 210 24.95 10.45 -15.02
CA LEU A 210 23.87 11.24 -15.60
C LEU A 210 22.75 10.32 -16.14
N PRO A 211 21.47 10.66 -15.90
CA PRO A 211 20.99 11.87 -15.22
C PRO A 211 20.72 11.69 -13.70
N TYR A 212 21.16 10.57 -13.11
CA TYR A 212 20.82 10.13 -11.75
C TYR A 212 21.77 10.64 -10.66
N ASP A 213 22.99 11.01 -11.05
CA ASP A 213 24.01 11.63 -10.19
C ASP A 213 23.53 12.90 -9.48
N GLU A 214 22.55 13.58 -10.07
CA GLU A 214 21.90 14.78 -9.54
C GLU A 214 20.66 14.52 -8.67
N VAL A 215 20.29 13.27 -8.40
CA VAL A 215 19.11 12.93 -7.59
C VAL A 215 19.37 13.18 -6.11
N GLU A 216 18.39 13.82 -5.46
CA GLU A 216 18.49 14.29 -4.08
C GLU A 216 17.60 13.50 -3.12
N TYR A 217 16.57 12.83 -3.63
CA TYR A 217 15.59 12.10 -2.83
C TYR A 217 15.32 10.73 -3.43
N ALA A 218 15.18 9.71 -2.58
CA ALA A 218 14.85 8.36 -3.03
C ALA A 218 13.72 7.74 -2.20
N LEU A 219 12.80 7.09 -2.89
CA LEU A 219 11.75 6.27 -2.32
C LEU A 219 12.05 4.81 -2.65
N VAL A 220 12.23 3.99 -1.60
CA VAL A 220 12.49 2.56 -1.69
C VAL A 220 11.29 1.82 -1.10
N ASP A 221 10.32 1.48 -1.95
CA ASP A 221 9.15 0.65 -1.62
C ASP A 221 9.21 -0.69 -2.38
N PRO A 222 10.16 -1.58 -2.03
CA PRO A 222 10.46 -2.78 -2.78
C PRO A 222 9.36 -3.84 -2.69
N PRO A 223 9.38 -4.86 -3.58
CA PRO A 223 8.54 -6.03 -3.43
C PRO A 223 8.67 -6.65 -2.04
N CYS A 224 7.52 -6.88 -1.40
CA CYS A 224 7.40 -7.40 -0.04
C CYS A 224 6.52 -8.67 -0.03
N SER A 225 6.51 -9.41 1.07
CA SER A 225 5.59 -10.56 1.26
C SER A 225 4.11 -10.17 1.15
N GLY A 226 3.77 -8.93 1.49
CA GLY A 226 2.42 -8.38 1.51
C GLY A 226 1.61 -8.81 2.73
N SER A 227 2.29 -9.35 3.76
CA SER A 227 1.68 -9.91 4.97
C SER A 227 0.92 -8.89 5.82
N GLY A 228 1.17 -7.59 5.63
CA GLY A 228 0.45 -6.53 6.33
C GLY A 228 -0.90 -6.15 5.73
N MET A 229 -1.23 -6.60 4.51
CA MET A 229 -2.49 -6.22 3.87
C MET A 229 -3.67 -7.01 4.42
N ILE A 230 -4.73 -6.32 4.90
CA ILE A 230 -5.95 -6.99 5.41
C ILE A 230 -6.52 -7.99 4.41
N LYS A 231 -6.63 -7.64 3.12
CA LYS A 231 -7.19 -8.57 2.12
C LYS A 231 -6.42 -9.88 2.00
N ARG A 232 -5.14 -9.91 2.38
CA ARG A 232 -4.31 -11.12 2.46
C ARG A 232 -4.38 -11.81 3.82
N MET A 233 -4.75 -11.09 4.88
CA MET A 233 -5.12 -11.66 6.17
C MET A 233 -6.53 -12.31 6.10
N ASP A 234 -7.45 -11.76 5.31
CA ASP A 234 -8.82 -12.25 5.09
C ASP A 234 -8.84 -13.54 4.26
N SER A 235 -7.93 -13.66 3.29
CA SER A 235 -7.63 -14.96 2.70
C SER A 235 -6.84 -15.71 3.75
N HIS A 236 -7.49 -16.61 4.51
CA HIS A 236 -6.83 -17.62 5.32
C HIS A 236 -5.91 -18.51 4.44
N ILE A 237 -4.82 -17.93 3.95
CA ILE A 237 -3.58 -18.60 3.65
C ILE A 237 -2.85 -18.70 4.99
N ASP A 238 -3.53 -19.32 5.97
CA ASP A 238 -2.95 -19.66 7.26
C ASP A 238 -2.14 -20.97 7.17
N ASP A 239 -1.99 -21.55 5.97
CA ASP A 239 -1.27 -22.82 5.75
C ASP A 239 -0.51 -22.92 4.39
N GLU A 240 -0.27 -21.83 3.64
CA GLU A 240 0.96 -21.85 2.83
C GLU A 240 2.08 -21.57 3.83
N GLU A 241 2.71 -22.63 4.32
CA GLU A 241 3.93 -22.59 5.12
C GLU A 241 4.75 -21.38 4.66
N ILE A 242 4.85 -20.34 5.50
CA ILE A 242 5.56 -19.10 5.14
C ILE A 242 6.87 -19.55 4.55
N ASP A 243 7.03 -19.39 3.23
CA ASP A 243 8.22 -19.85 2.55
C ASP A 243 9.37 -19.01 3.07
N LYS A 244 10.06 -19.54 4.09
CA LYS A 244 11.12 -18.85 4.80
C LYS A 244 12.22 -18.47 3.81
N ASN A 245 12.49 -19.33 2.82
CA ASN A 245 13.48 -19.05 1.79
C ASN A 245 13.06 -17.86 0.94
N ARG A 246 11.78 -17.80 0.53
CA ARG A 246 11.24 -16.62 -0.16
C ARG A 246 11.28 -15.37 0.71
N LEU A 247 10.91 -15.45 1.98
CA LEU A 247 10.92 -14.31 2.91
C LEU A 247 12.35 -13.76 3.09
N HIS A 248 13.33 -14.64 3.30
CA HIS A 248 14.75 -14.26 3.35
C HIS A 248 15.24 -13.71 2.01
N GLY A 249 14.85 -14.32 0.89
CA GLY A 249 15.19 -13.83 -0.44
C GLY A 249 14.65 -12.42 -0.71
N LEU A 250 13.44 -12.12 -0.24
CA LEU A 250 12.86 -10.78 -0.29
C LEU A 250 13.64 -9.81 0.60
N GLY A 251 13.93 -10.15 1.86
CA GLY A 251 14.75 -9.30 2.75
C GLY A 251 16.12 -8.97 2.16
N ASN A 252 16.81 -9.96 1.57
CA ASN A 252 18.09 -9.73 0.89
C ASN A 252 17.96 -8.79 -0.31
N LEU A 253 16.95 -9.00 -1.16
CA LEU A 253 16.68 -8.12 -2.31
C LEU A 253 16.39 -6.68 -1.86
N GLN A 254 15.61 -6.53 -0.78
CA GLN A 254 15.27 -5.23 -0.21
C GLN A 254 16.52 -4.49 0.29
N ALA A 255 17.41 -5.17 1.00
CA ALA A 255 18.70 -4.62 1.43
C ALA A 255 19.57 -4.22 0.23
N MET A 256 19.64 -5.04 -0.82
CA MET A 256 20.39 -4.71 -2.05
C MET A 256 19.84 -3.43 -2.72
N ILE A 257 18.52 -3.32 -2.85
CA ILE A 257 17.88 -2.15 -3.48
C ILE A 257 18.14 -0.88 -2.64
N LEU A 258 17.98 -0.98 -1.32
CA LEU A 258 18.20 0.15 -0.41
C LEU A 258 19.67 0.61 -0.45
N LYS A 259 20.61 -0.33 -0.37
CA LYS A 259 22.05 -0.04 -0.49
C LYS A 259 22.41 0.59 -1.84
N HIS A 260 21.84 0.09 -2.94
CA HIS A 260 22.05 0.64 -4.27
C HIS A 260 21.53 2.08 -4.38
N ALA A 261 20.34 2.36 -3.85
CA ALA A 261 19.79 3.71 -3.82
C ALA A 261 20.64 4.67 -2.96
N MET A 262 21.22 4.20 -1.86
CA MET A 262 22.14 4.98 -1.01
C MET A 262 23.46 5.34 -1.70
N GLY A 263 23.78 4.72 -2.84
CA GLY A 263 24.94 5.07 -3.69
C GLY A 263 24.74 6.34 -4.52
N LEU A 264 23.57 6.97 -4.50
CA LEU A 264 23.29 8.21 -5.22
C LEU A 264 24.17 9.37 -4.70
N PRO A 265 25.01 10.01 -5.55
CA PRO A 265 26.02 10.98 -5.11
C PRO A 265 25.48 12.21 -4.38
N LYS A 266 24.30 12.72 -4.76
CA LYS A 266 23.66 13.91 -4.17
C LYS A 266 22.48 13.59 -3.26
N LEU A 267 22.28 12.32 -2.88
CA LEU A 267 21.18 11.92 -2.02
C LEU A 267 21.22 12.69 -0.70
N LYS A 268 20.10 13.31 -0.35
CA LYS A 268 19.87 14.05 0.90
C LYS A 268 18.97 13.25 1.84
N LYS A 269 17.94 12.60 1.31
CA LYS A 269 16.97 11.84 2.10
C LYS A 269 16.48 10.61 1.34
N ILE A 270 16.31 9.51 2.06
CA ILE A 270 15.77 8.27 1.52
C ILE A 270 14.76 7.67 2.49
N VAL A 271 13.63 7.24 1.93
CA VAL A 271 12.58 6.56 2.69
C VAL A 271 12.50 5.12 2.23
N TYR A 272 12.70 4.20 3.16
CA TYR A 272 12.46 2.78 2.98
C TYR A 272 11.08 2.42 3.54
N SER A 273 10.29 1.65 2.81
CA SER A 273 9.02 1.13 3.33
C SER A 273 8.66 -0.25 2.82
N THR A 274 7.87 -0.99 3.60
CA THR A 274 7.28 -2.25 3.16
C THR A 274 5.84 -2.38 3.65
N CYS A 275 5.09 -3.22 2.93
CA CYS A 275 3.76 -3.72 3.28
C CYS A 275 3.81 -5.00 4.15
N SER A 276 4.86 -5.19 4.95
CA SER A 276 5.12 -6.42 5.70
C SER A 276 5.09 -6.20 7.21
N ILE A 277 4.60 -7.20 7.94
CA ILE A 277 4.72 -7.26 9.41
C ILE A 277 6.02 -7.93 9.86
N HIS A 278 6.72 -8.63 8.96
CA HIS A 278 7.88 -9.45 9.31
C HIS A 278 9.12 -8.60 9.53
N GLU A 279 9.77 -8.83 10.66
CA GLU A 279 11.05 -8.21 11.03
C GLU A 279 12.16 -8.42 9.98
N ILE A 280 12.19 -9.58 9.32
CA ILE A 280 13.16 -9.93 8.27
C ILE A 280 13.13 -8.93 7.10
N GLU A 281 11.96 -8.39 6.76
CA GLU A 281 11.78 -7.41 5.69
C GLU A 281 11.87 -5.96 6.20
N ASN A 282 11.97 -5.77 7.51
CA ASN A 282 11.86 -4.46 8.16
C ASN A 282 13.16 -4.15 8.91
N GLU A 283 13.19 -4.33 10.23
CA GLU A 283 14.33 -3.98 11.06
C GLU A 283 15.60 -4.76 10.70
N CYS A 284 15.51 -6.02 10.26
CA CYS A 284 16.69 -6.77 9.79
C CYS A 284 17.34 -6.12 8.55
N VAL A 285 16.54 -5.57 7.64
CA VAL A 285 17.06 -4.85 6.47
C VAL A 285 17.76 -3.58 6.92
N ILE A 286 17.16 -2.83 7.84
CA ILE A 286 17.77 -1.60 8.39
C ILE A 286 19.07 -1.91 9.13
N GLU A 287 19.09 -2.95 9.96
CA GLU A 287 20.28 -3.41 10.67
C GLU A 287 21.40 -3.81 9.69
N GLU A 288 21.07 -4.57 8.65
CA GLU A 288 22.05 -4.98 7.64
C GLU A 288 22.68 -3.78 6.92
N ILE A 289 21.86 -2.78 6.55
CA ILE A 289 22.35 -1.54 5.93
C ILE A 289 23.28 -0.76 6.88
N MET A 290 22.96 -0.71 8.16
CA MET A 290 23.73 0.02 9.16
C MET A 290 25.03 -0.68 9.58
N LYS A 291 25.28 -1.94 9.15
CA LYS A 291 26.59 -2.59 9.29
C LYS A 291 27.64 -2.05 8.31
N ASP A 292 27.21 -1.43 7.22
CA ASP A 292 28.12 -0.79 6.27
C ASP A 292 28.61 0.54 6.86
N GLU A 293 29.88 0.58 7.26
CA GLU A 293 30.49 1.76 7.87
C GLU A 293 30.48 3.00 6.95
N ASN A 294 30.50 2.84 5.62
CA ASN A 294 30.38 3.99 4.71
C ASN A 294 28.97 4.58 4.79
N ILE A 295 27.94 3.74 4.82
CA ILE A 295 26.54 4.18 4.94
C ILE A 295 26.32 4.81 6.30
N LYS A 296 26.76 4.16 7.38
CA LYS A 296 26.60 4.65 8.75
C LYS A 296 27.28 6.01 9.01
N ASN A 297 28.40 6.28 8.34
CA ASN A 297 29.09 7.57 8.41
C ASN A 297 28.51 8.63 7.46
N THR A 298 27.67 8.24 6.50
CA THR A 298 27.06 9.16 5.53
C THR A 298 25.59 9.47 5.86
N PHE A 299 24.87 8.52 6.44
CA PHE A 299 23.43 8.61 6.68
C PHE A 299 23.09 8.29 8.12
N ARG A 300 22.03 8.93 8.63
CA ARG A 300 21.45 8.66 9.94
C ARG A 300 19.95 8.40 9.83
N LEU A 301 19.45 7.48 10.65
CA LEU A 301 18.02 7.32 10.85
C LEU A 301 17.44 8.52 11.62
N VAL A 302 16.32 9.03 11.13
CA VAL A 302 15.60 10.18 11.67
C VAL A 302 14.37 9.71 12.44
N ASN A 303 14.08 10.37 13.57
CA ASN A 303 12.82 10.19 14.28
C ASN A 303 11.68 10.87 13.52
N ALA A 304 11.22 10.21 12.45
CA ALA A 304 10.15 10.71 11.60
C ALA A 304 8.80 10.62 12.31
N LEU A 305 7.95 11.64 12.10
CA LEU A 305 6.60 11.74 12.68
C LEU A 305 6.54 11.38 14.19
N PRO A 306 7.07 12.24 15.09
CA PRO A 306 7.10 11.99 16.53
C PRO A 306 5.72 11.75 17.17
N SER A 307 4.64 12.24 16.54
CA SER A 307 3.25 12.01 16.95
C SER A 307 2.78 10.55 16.76
N TRP A 308 3.41 9.80 15.85
CA TRP A 308 3.01 8.43 15.54
C TRP A 308 3.38 7.46 16.67
N LYS A 309 2.42 6.75 17.24
CA LYS A 309 2.67 5.98 18.48
C LYS A 309 3.41 4.67 18.25
N GLU A 310 3.13 4.00 17.14
CA GLU A 310 3.67 2.68 16.83
C GLU A 310 5.06 2.76 16.20
N ARG A 311 6.06 2.28 16.93
CA ARG A 311 7.45 2.30 16.48
C ARG A 311 7.94 0.93 16.05
N GLY A 312 9.14 0.90 15.49
CA GLY A 312 9.89 -0.34 15.26
C GLY A 312 10.18 -1.08 16.56
N LEU A 313 10.67 -2.31 16.44
CA LEU A 313 10.88 -3.19 17.58
C LEU A 313 11.95 -2.65 18.55
N ASN A 314 11.64 -2.63 19.85
CA ASN A 314 12.50 -2.07 20.91
C ASN A 314 13.86 -2.77 21.10
N LYS A 315 14.05 -3.97 20.54
CA LYS A 315 15.33 -4.69 20.59
C LYS A 315 16.41 -4.07 19.70
N TYR A 316 16.02 -3.15 18.80
CA TYR A 316 16.94 -2.38 17.98
C TYR A 316 17.06 -0.97 18.55
N ASP A 317 18.28 -0.46 18.70
CA ASP A 317 18.54 0.90 19.19
C ASP A 317 17.85 1.98 18.33
N PHE A 318 17.69 1.69 17.04
CA PHE A 318 17.00 2.56 16.09
C PHE A 318 15.49 2.33 16.02
N GLY A 319 14.93 1.32 16.72
CA GLY A 319 13.52 0.93 16.60
C GLY A 319 12.56 2.09 16.87
N SER A 320 12.88 2.94 17.85
CA SER A 320 12.12 4.15 18.18
C SER A 320 12.06 5.20 17.05
N LYS A 321 12.98 5.13 16.07
CA LYS A 321 13.04 6.03 14.91
C LYS A 321 12.27 5.50 13.70
N CYS A 322 11.94 4.22 13.70
CA CYS A 322 11.14 3.59 12.64
C CYS A 322 9.66 3.62 12.99
N LEU A 323 8.82 3.59 11.96
CA LEU A 323 7.37 3.52 12.09
C LEU A 323 6.89 2.11 11.79
N ARG A 324 6.01 1.58 12.63
CA ARG A 324 5.16 0.44 12.28
C ARG A 324 3.71 0.91 12.23
N CYS A 325 2.93 0.24 11.40
CA CYS A 325 1.50 0.45 11.30
C CYS A 325 0.82 -0.90 11.47
N ASN A 326 -0.37 -0.94 12.07
CA ASN A 326 -1.20 -2.13 12.07
C ASN A 326 -2.71 -1.84 12.10
N PRO A 327 -3.53 -2.79 11.63
CA PRO A 327 -4.98 -2.62 11.56
C PRO A 327 -5.69 -2.28 12.87
N THR A 328 -5.17 -2.77 13.99
CA THR A 328 -5.84 -2.66 15.29
C THR A 328 -5.67 -1.27 15.89
N THR A 329 -4.44 -0.77 15.93
CA THR A 329 -4.09 0.45 16.67
C THR A 329 -3.93 1.68 15.77
N SER A 330 -3.32 1.55 14.59
CA SER A 330 -3.19 2.69 13.65
C SER A 330 -4.37 2.80 12.68
N LYS A 331 -5.27 1.81 12.66
CA LYS A 331 -6.41 1.73 11.73
C LYS A 331 -5.97 1.81 10.27
N THR A 332 -4.83 1.21 9.92
CA THR A 332 -4.27 1.14 8.56
C THR A 332 -3.80 -0.28 8.27
N ASN A 333 -3.44 -0.59 7.03
CA ASN A 333 -2.75 -1.85 6.77
C ASN A 333 -1.43 -1.94 7.56
N GLY A 334 -0.97 -3.17 7.77
CA GLY A 334 0.36 -3.47 8.29
C GLY A 334 1.44 -2.90 7.38
N PHE A 335 2.33 -2.09 7.94
CA PHE A 335 3.32 -1.34 7.17
C PHE A 335 4.53 -0.98 8.03
N PHE A 336 5.67 -0.76 7.38
CA PHE A 336 6.90 -0.31 8.02
C PHE A 336 7.50 0.86 7.23
N VAL A 337 8.03 1.87 7.94
CA VAL A 337 8.74 2.99 7.32
C VAL A 337 10.00 3.33 8.12
N ALA A 338 11.12 3.52 7.42
CA ALA A 338 12.36 4.06 7.96
C ALA A 338 12.83 5.23 7.10
N VAL A 339 13.23 6.34 7.74
CA VAL A 339 13.68 7.55 7.07
C VAL A 339 15.14 7.78 7.41
N PHE A 340 15.97 7.89 6.37
CA PHE A 340 17.37 8.28 6.50
C PHE A 340 17.58 9.66 5.91
N GLU A 341 18.42 10.45 6.57
CA GLU A 341 18.95 11.71 6.05
C GLU A 341 20.47 11.63 5.99
N ARG A 342 21.06 12.27 4.99
CA ARG A 342 22.50 12.44 4.89
C ARG A 342 22.97 13.36 6.02
N ILE A 343 24.11 13.02 6.64
CA ILE A 343 24.72 13.73 7.77
C ILE A 343 25.30 15.07 7.33
#